data_AF-A0A7Y2HDD5-F1
#
_entry.id   AF-A0A7Y2HDD5-F1
#
_cell.length_a   1.000
_cell.length_b   1.000
_cell.length_c   1.000
_cell.angle_alpha   90.00
_cell.angle_beta   90.00
_cell.angle_gamma   90.00
#
_symmetry.space_group_name_H-M   'P 1'
#
loop_
_entity.id
_entity.type
_entity.pdbx_description
1 polymer ?
#
loop_
_entity_poly.entity_id
_entity_poly.type
_entity_poly.pdbx_seq_one_letter_code
_entity_poly.pdbx_strand_id
1 'polypeptide(L)'
;MTGLGIMSGSSLDGLDIAAVSFARDNFKEWELISSNTFTLPEDLVILFKQIDRLDIPAILKLESVFTKFIAQCIQSFIAAFPVNVDFIAVHGQTLIHLPEEQSSWQMVNGGMLASLCDKTVVTDFRNQDMALGGQGAPMAVIADRDLFEGHDYYLNLGGIANISYLENDIWHAFDLIPFNQVSNYFAGKSGLDYDRDGLLAREGIINNKMLDFCNAHPYLTIKAPKSLDNTQVKNDWIYPLD
;
A
#
# COMPACT_ATOMS: atom_id res chain seq x y z
N MET A 1 -8.88 18.16 -14.45
CA MET A 1 -9.45 16.80 -14.47
C MET A 1 -9.32 16.28 -13.06
N THR A 2 -10.37 15.73 -12.49
CA THR A 2 -10.39 15.30 -11.09
C THR A 2 -10.49 13.79 -11.02
N GLY A 3 -9.48 13.18 -10.41
CA GLY A 3 -9.45 11.75 -10.12
C GLY A 3 -9.69 11.48 -8.65
N LEU A 4 -10.34 10.37 -8.33
CA LEU A 4 -10.27 9.77 -6.99
C LEU A 4 -9.15 8.73 -6.98
N GLY A 5 -8.18 8.86 -6.07
CA GLY A 5 -7.22 7.81 -5.75
C GLY A 5 -7.68 7.02 -4.53
N ILE A 6 -7.71 5.69 -4.63
CA ILE A 6 -8.17 4.81 -3.56
C ILE A 6 -7.10 3.77 -3.24
N MET A 7 -6.73 3.70 -1.95
CA MET A 7 -5.71 2.80 -1.44
C MET A 7 -6.22 2.02 -0.22
N SER A 8 -5.94 0.72 -0.19
CA SER A 8 -6.14 -0.14 0.99
C SER A 8 -4.80 -0.82 1.29
N GLY A 9 -4.16 -0.41 2.38
CA GLY A 9 -2.84 -0.88 2.78
C GLY A 9 -2.83 -2.31 3.30
N SER A 10 -1.64 -2.90 3.40
CA SER A 10 -1.47 -4.22 4.04
C SER A 10 -1.70 -4.20 5.56
N SER A 11 -1.74 -3.02 6.17
CA SER A 11 -2.10 -2.78 7.57
C SER A 11 -3.56 -3.14 7.90
N LEU A 12 -4.45 -3.12 6.91
CA LEU A 12 -5.89 -3.37 7.08
C LEU A 12 -6.56 -2.43 8.10
N ASP A 13 -6.01 -1.22 8.26
CA ASP A 13 -6.51 -0.16 9.15
C ASP A 13 -7.60 0.69 8.49
N GLY A 14 -7.54 0.87 7.17
CA GLY A 14 -8.55 1.65 6.46
C GLY A 14 -8.47 1.60 4.94
N LEU A 15 -9.44 2.27 4.34
CA LEU A 15 -9.55 2.58 2.93
C LEU A 15 -9.38 4.10 2.76
N ASP A 16 -8.25 4.51 2.22
CA ASP A 16 -7.96 5.91 1.92
C ASP A 16 -8.58 6.31 0.59
N ILE A 17 -9.21 7.48 0.58
CA ILE A 17 -9.71 8.13 -0.64
C ILE A 17 -9.17 9.55 -0.69
N ALA A 18 -8.54 9.92 -1.81
CA ALA A 18 -8.09 11.28 -2.09
C ALA A 18 -8.71 11.78 -3.41
N ALA A 19 -9.36 12.93 -3.38
CA ALA A 19 -9.76 13.66 -4.58
C ALA A 19 -8.64 14.64 -4.97
N VAL A 20 -8.10 14.45 -6.16
CA VAL A 20 -7.02 15.29 -6.69
C VAL A 20 -7.45 15.90 -8.01
N SER A 21 -7.33 17.22 -8.13
CA SER A 21 -7.48 17.95 -9.38
C SER A 21 -6.12 18.11 -10.04
N PHE A 22 -6.05 17.82 -11.34
CA PHE A 22 -4.90 18.07 -12.19
C PHE A 22 -5.27 19.06 -13.29
N ALA A 23 -4.42 20.04 -13.58
CA ALA A 23 -4.58 20.87 -14.77
C ALA A 23 -4.41 19.99 -16.02
N ARG A 24 -5.28 20.17 -17.02
CA ARG A 24 -5.30 19.31 -18.21
C ARG A 24 -4.03 19.44 -19.06
N ASP A 25 -3.44 20.63 -19.08
CA ASP A 25 -2.30 20.96 -19.93
C ASP A 25 -0.95 20.80 -19.21
N ASN A 26 -0.97 20.65 -17.88
CA ASN A 26 0.22 20.47 -17.05
C ASN A 26 -0.14 19.69 -15.78
N PHE A 27 0.11 18.38 -15.75
CA PHE A 27 -0.20 17.55 -14.58
C PHE A 27 0.65 17.88 -13.34
N LYS A 28 1.73 18.66 -13.48
CA LYS A 28 2.49 19.17 -12.33
C LYS A 28 1.72 20.24 -11.55
N GLU A 29 0.74 20.87 -12.18
CA GLU A 29 -0.21 21.74 -11.49
C GLU A 29 -1.36 20.87 -10.98
N TRP A 30 -1.32 20.57 -9.70
CA TRP A 30 -2.31 19.74 -9.04
C TRP A 30 -2.71 20.29 -7.68
N GLU A 31 -3.89 19.88 -7.21
CA GLU A 31 -4.44 20.27 -5.93
C GLU A 31 -5.12 19.07 -5.26
N LEU A 32 -4.77 18.80 -3.99
CA LEU A 32 -5.55 17.90 -3.14
C LEU A 32 -6.83 18.62 -2.72
N ILE A 33 -7.96 18.23 -3.29
CA ILE A 33 -9.26 18.85 -2.97
C ILE A 33 -9.75 18.38 -1.60
N SER A 34 -9.68 17.08 -1.35
CA SER A 34 -10.12 16.47 -0.10
C SER A 34 -9.55 15.06 0.03
N SER A 35 -9.42 14.59 1.26
CA SER A 35 -9.05 13.21 1.56
C SER A 35 -9.80 12.70 2.78
N ASN A 36 -10.11 11.41 2.79
CA ASN A 36 -10.70 10.76 3.95
C ASN A 36 -10.25 9.30 4.03
N THR A 37 -10.14 8.79 5.26
CA THR A 37 -9.88 7.38 5.53
C THR A 37 -11.14 6.76 6.12
N PHE A 38 -11.63 5.69 5.51
CA PHE A 38 -12.76 4.92 6.01
C PHE A 38 -12.25 3.67 6.72
N THR A 39 -12.68 3.46 7.97
CA THR A 39 -12.33 2.25 8.71
C THR A 39 -12.86 1.01 8.01
N LEU A 40 -12.01 -0.01 7.86
CA LEU A 40 -12.45 -1.30 7.33
C LEU A 40 -13.38 -2.00 8.33
N PRO A 41 -14.52 -2.55 7.89
CA PRO A 41 -15.39 -3.38 8.71
C PRO A 41 -14.62 -4.55 9.33
N GLU A 42 -14.86 -4.84 10.61
CA GLU A 42 -14.16 -5.90 11.35
C GLU A 42 -14.23 -7.26 10.65
N ASP A 43 -15.40 -7.62 10.11
CA ASP A 43 -15.58 -8.87 9.36
C ASP A 43 -14.67 -8.95 8.12
N LEU A 44 -14.45 -7.82 7.41
CA LEU A 44 -13.52 -7.77 6.27
C LEU A 44 -12.08 -7.93 6.75
N VAL A 45 -11.70 -7.26 7.83
CA VAL A 45 -10.35 -7.38 8.43
C VAL A 45 -10.07 -8.83 8.83
N ILE A 46 -11.05 -9.50 9.47
CA ILE A 46 -10.93 -10.92 9.85
C ILE A 46 -10.73 -11.80 8.62
N LEU A 47 -11.53 -11.61 7.57
CA LEU A 47 -11.43 -12.39 6.33
C LEU A 47 -10.08 -12.18 5.62
N PHE A 48 -9.58 -10.95 5.53
CA PHE A 48 -8.26 -10.68 4.96
C PHE A 48 -7.13 -11.31 5.78
N LYS A 49 -7.20 -11.27 7.12
CA LYS A 49 -6.23 -11.93 7.99
C LYS A 49 -6.24 -13.46 7.85
N GLN A 50 -7.33 -14.03 7.36
CA GLN A 50 -7.50 -15.48 7.16
C GLN A 50 -7.44 -15.88 5.68
N ILE A 51 -6.96 -14.99 4.79
CA ILE A 51 -6.99 -15.22 3.34
C ILE A 51 -6.35 -16.56 2.93
N ASP A 52 -5.25 -16.96 3.58
CA ASP A 52 -4.52 -18.21 3.33
C ASP A 52 -5.33 -19.48 3.65
N ARG A 53 -6.47 -19.33 4.34
CA ARG A 53 -7.37 -20.43 4.73
C ARG A 53 -8.65 -20.47 3.89
N LEU A 54 -8.86 -19.48 3.02
CA LEU A 54 -10.06 -19.38 2.20
C LEU A 54 -9.89 -20.19 0.91
N ASP A 55 -10.97 -20.82 0.46
CA ASP A 55 -11.04 -21.40 -0.87
C ASP A 55 -11.36 -20.35 -1.93
N ILE A 56 -11.20 -20.69 -3.21
CA ILE A 56 -11.44 -19.75 -4.32
C ILE A 56 -12.86 -19.17 -4.31
N PRO A 57 -13.94 -19.96 -4.10
CA PRO A 57 -15.29 -19.40 -3.96
C PRO A 57 -15.42 -18.36 -2.82
N ALA A 58 -14.82 -18.62 -1.66
CA ALA A 58 -14.83 -17.66 -0.55
C ALA A 58 -14.06 -16.38 -0.89
N ILE A 59 -12.93 -16.49 -1.61
CA ILE A 59 -12.16 -15.32 -2.07
C ILE A 59 -12.97 -14.49 -3.07
N LEU A 60 -13.66 -15.13 -4.03
CA LEU A 60 -14.54 -14.41 -4.97
C LEU A 60 -15.70 -13.69 -4.26
N LYS A 61 -16.26 -14.32 -3.22
CA LYS A 61 -17.29 -13.69 -2.39
C LYS A 61 -16.72 -12.50 -1.63
N LEU A 62 -15.54 -12.63 -1.03
CA LEU A 62 -14.84 -11.53 -0.38
C LEU A 62 -14.60 -10.38 -1.36
N GLU A 63 -14.27 -10.65 -2.63
CA GLU A 63 -13.96 -9.60 -3.62
C GLU A 63 -15.20 -8.76 -3.89
N SER A 64 -16.33 -9.44 -4.05
CA SER A 64 -17.62 -8.80 -4.24
C SER A 64 -18.01 -7.94 -3.02
N VAL A 65 -17.80 -8.44 -1.79
CA VAL A 65 -18.14 -7.70 -0.57
C VAL A 65 -17.23 -6.47 -0.42
N PHE A 66 -15.92 -6.66 -0.59
CA PHE A 66 -14.94 -5.58 -0.49
C PHE A 66 -15.17 -4.51 -1.57
N THR A 67 -15.47 -4.91 -2.81
CA THR A 67 -15.79 -3.97 -3.89
C THR A 67 -17.06 -3.15 -3.60
N LYS A 68 -18.11 -3.76 -3.01
CA LYS A 68 -19.31 -3.01 -2.58
C LYS A 68 -18.98 -2.02 -1.48
N PHE A 69 -18.15 -2.41 -0.53
CA PHE A 69 -17.69 -1.52 0.53
C PHE A 69 -16.93 -0.31 -0.05
N ILE A 70 -15.99 -0.53 -0.98
CA ILE A 70 -15.30 0.56 -1.67
C ILE A 70 -16.30 1.49 -2.38
N ALA A 71 -17.27 0.93 -3.11
CA ALA A 71 -18.28 1.73 -3.80
C ALA A 71 -19.10 2.60 -2.83
N GLN A 72 -19.48 2.05 -1.67
CA GLN A 72 -20.19 2.79 -0.62
C GLN A 72 -19.34 3.93 -0.07
N CYS A 73 -18.05 3.68 0.23
CA CYS A 73 -17.13 4.73 0.69
C CYS A 73 -16.97 5.84 -0.35
N ILE A 74 -16.83 5.50 -1.63
CA ILE A 74 -16.74 6.47 -2.73
C ILE A 74 -18.01 7.32 -2.82
N GLN A 75 -19.19 6.69 -2.77
CA GLN A 75 -20.46 7.40 -2.81
C GLN A 75 -20.63 8.33 -1.60
N SER A 76 -20.28 7.87 -0.39
CA SER A 76 -20.29 8.70 0.82
C SER A 76 -19.31 9.85 0.73
N PHE A 77 -18.11 9.62 0.20
CA PHE A 77 -17.08 10.65 0.01
C PHE A 77 -17.55 11.74 -0.97
N ILE A 78 -18.08 11.35 -2.14
CA ILE A 78 -18.62 12.28 -3.14
C ILE A 78 -19.83 13.05 -2.57
N ALA A 79 -20.68 12.41 -1.77
CA ALA A 79 -21.83 13.08 -1.16
C ALA A 79 -21.40 14.13 -0.12
N ALA A 80 -20.33 13.88 0.64
CA ALA A 80 -19.77 14.83 1.60
C ALA A 80 -19.03 15.99 0.91
N PHE A 81 -18.40 15.72 -0.23
CA PHE A 81 -17.63 16.69 -1.01
C PHE A 81 -18.03 16.58 -2.48
N PRO A 82 -19.06 17.33 -2.93
CA PRO A 82 -19.57 17.24 -4.30
C PRO A 82 -18.54 17.83 -5.27
N VAL A 83 -17.61 16.98 -5.69
CA VAL A 83 -16.61 17.26 -6.72
C VAL A 83 -17.01 16.53 -8.00
N ASN A 84 -16.80 17.16 -9.15
CA ASN A 84 -16.99 16.48 -10.42
C ASN A 84 -15.86 15.47 -10.64
N VAL A 85 -16.11 14.19 -10.36
CA VAL A 85 -15.14 13.10 -10.55
C VAL A 85 -15.16 12.64 -12.00
N ASP A 86 -14.01 12.71 -12.67
CA ASP A 86 -13.82 12.23 -14.04
C ASP A 86 -13.50 10.72 -14.07
N PHE A 87 -12.68 10.23 -13.13
CA PHE A 87 -12.31 8.83 -13.02
C PHE A 87 -11.96 8.41 -11.58
N ILE A 88 -11.90 7.10 -11.37
CA ILE A 88 -11.55 6.45 -10.11
C ILE A 88 -10.33 5.56 -10.37
N ALA A 89 -9.23 5.79 -9.67
CA ALA A 89 -8.04 4.96 -9.68
C ALA A 89 -7.97 4.18 -8.35
N VAL A 90 -8.14 2.85 -8.41
CA VAL A 90 -8.18 2.01 -7.21
C VAL A 90 -7.07 0.97 -7.24
N HIS A 91 -6.22 1.00 -6.23
CA HIS A 91 -5.16 0.00 -6.07
C HIS A 91 -5.75 -1.37 -5.73
N GLY A 92 -6.77 -1.41 -4.86
CA GLY A 92 -7.32 -2.65 -4.28
C GLY A 92 -6.53 -3.12 -3.05
N GLN A 93 -6.81 -4.33 -2.57
CA GLN A 93 -6.09 -4.94 -1.45
C GLN A 93 -5.07 -5.95 -1.97
N THR A 94 -3.77 -5.76 -1.68
CA THR A 94 -2.76 -6.76 -2.09
C THR A 94 -2.94 -8.05 -1.28
N LEU A 95 -3.21 -9.15 -1.96
CA LEU A 95 -3.23 -10.49 -1.38
C LEU A 95 -1.90 -11.21 -1.57
N ILE A 96 -1.37 -11.16 -2.80
CA ILE A 96 -0.17 -11.87 -3.21
C ILE A 96 0.72 -10.95 -4.05
N HIS A 97 2.02 -10.99 -3.82
CA HIS A 97 3.02 -10.24 -4.58
C HIS A 97 4.23 -11.14 -4.81
N LEU A 98 4.44 -11.56 -6.06
CA LEU A 98 5.47 -12.50 -6.47
C LEU A 98 6.26 -11.89 -7.65
N PRO A 99 7.19 -10.96 -7.38
CA PRO A 99 7.96 -10.31 -8.44
C PRO A 99 8.80 -11.29 -9.26
N GLU A 100 9.30 -12.38 -8.66
CA GLU A 100 10.03 -13.44 -9.36
C GLU A 100 9.17 -14.17 -10.40
N GLU A 101 7.86 -14.28 -10.14
CA GLU A 101 6.86 -14.86 -11.03
C GLU A 101 6.19 -13.80 -11.93
N GLN A 102 6.68 -12.56 -11.90
CA GLN A 102 6.14 -11.40 -12.63
C GLN A 102 4.62 -11.23 -12.44
N SER A 103 4.13 -11.49 -11.22
CA SER A 103 2.70 -11.53 -10.95
C SER A 103 2.35 -10.99 -9.57
N SER A 104 1.26 -10.24 -9.50
CA SER A 104 0.72 -9.73 -8.25
C SER A 104 -0.79 -9.70 -8.30
N TRP A 105 -1.43 -9.90 -7.15
CA TRP A 105 -2.87 -9.85 -7.04
C TRP A 105 -3.30 -8.74 -6.08
N GLN A 106 -3.88 -7.69 -6.65
CA GLN A 106 -4.63 -6.69 -5.91
C GLN A 106 -6.12 -6.96 -6.11
N MET A 107 -6.78 -7.32 -5.03
CA MET A 107 -8.19 -7.71 -5.04
C MET A 107 -9.10 -6.48 -5.15
N VAL A 108 -9.78 -6.38 -6.28
CA VAL A 108 -10.89 -5.46 -6.55
C VAL A 108 -11.59 -5.87 -7.84
N ASN A 109 -12.92 -5.86 -7.85
CA ASN A 109 -13.66 -6.09 -9.09
C ASN A 109 -13.91 -4.75 -9.82
N GLY A 110 -13.01 -4.38 -10.73
CA GLY A 110 -13.06 -3.09 -11.43
C GLY A 110 -14.35 -2.87 -12.23
N GLY A 111 -14.85 -3.90 -12.94
CA GLY A 111 -16.08 -3.79 -13.74
C GLY A 111 -17.33 -3.56 -12.87
N MET A 112 -17.38 -4.23 -11.72
CA MET A 112 -18.44 -4.03 -10.74
C MET A 112 -18.34 -2.65 -10.10
N LEU A 113 -17.14 -2.19 -9.73
CA LEU A 113 -16.95 -0.86 -9.15
C LEU A 113 -17.37 0.23 -10.13
N ALA A 114 -16.99 0.11 -11.41
CA ALA A 114 -17.38 1.05 -12.45
C ALA A 114 -18.90 1.14 -12.59
N SER A 115 -19.58 0.00 -12.55
CA SER A 115 -21.05 -0.07 -12.63
C SER A 115 -21.74 0.52 -11.39
N LEU A 116 -21.20 0.31 -10.19
CA LEU A 116 -21.77 0.82 -8.94
C LEU A 116 -21.55 2.33 -8.77
N CYS A 117 -20.43 2.86 -9.27
CA CYS A 117 -20.09 4.27 -9.15
C CYS A 117 -20.54 5.11 -10.34
N ASP A 118 -20.89 4.49 -11.47
CA ASP A 118 -21.16 5.15 -12.76
C ASP A 118 -19.99 6.06 -13.19
N LYS A 119 -18.78 5.49 -13.14
CA LYS A 119 -17.52 6.18 -13.44
C LYS A 119 -16.55 5.26 -14.16
N THR A 120 -15.63 5.88 -14.90
CA THR A 120 -14.44 5.18 -15.40
C THR A 120 -13.59 4.75 -14.21
N VAL A 121 -13.26 3.46 -14.13
CA VAL A 121 -12.40 2.89 -13.10
C VAL A 121 -11.12 2.36 -13.73
N VAL A 122 -9.98 2.74 -13.16
CA VAL A 122 -8.65 2.26 -13.50
C VAL A 122 -8.13 1.43 -12.33
N THR A 123 -7.69 0.21 -12.60
CA THR A 123 -7.18 -0.75 -11.62
C THR A 123 -5.90 -1.40 -12.13
N ASP A 124 -5.32 -2.31 -11.35
CA ASP A 124 -4.28 -3.24 -11.78
C ASP A 124 -2.95 -2.59 -12.21
N PHE A 125 -2.52 -1.58 -11.44
CA PHE A 125 -1.33 -0.79 -11.75
C PHE A 125 -0.02 -1.59 -11.71
N ARG A 126 0.07 -2.64 -10.88
CA ARG A 126 1.32 -3.38 -10.65
C ARG A 126 1.64 -4.38 -11.77
N ASN A 127 0.62 -5.07 -12.28
CA ASN A 127 0.86 -6.14 -13.25
C ASN A 127 1.38 -5.62 -14.59
N GLN A 128 1.04 -4.37 -14.97
CA GLN A 128 1.62 -3.78 -16.18
C GLN A 128 3.13 -3.53 -16.02
N ASP A 129 3.58 -3.03 -14.87
CA ASP A 129 5.01 -2.86 -14.58
C ASP A 129 5.75 -4.21 -14.57
N MET A 130 5.17 -5.22 -13.92
CA MET A 130 5.73 -6.58 -13.88
C MET A 130 5.82 -7.24 -15.26
N ALA A 131 4.80 -7.06 -16.11
CA ALA A 131 4.81 -7.54 -17.48
C ALA A 131 5.92 -6.90 -18.34
N LEU A 132 6.40 -5.71 -17.96
CA LEU A 132 7.52 -5.02 -18.59
C LEU A 132 8.88 -5.34 -17.92
N GLY A 133 8.91 -6.31 -16.99
CA GLY A 133 10.12 -6.73 -16.29
C GLY A 133 10.43 -5.96 -15.00
N GLY A 134 9.52 -5.09 -14.56
CA GLY A 134 9.61 -4.40 -13.28
C GLY A 134 9.25 -5.28 -12.09
N GLN A 135 9.26 -4.69 -10.89
CA GLN A 135 8.93 -5.36 -9.63
C GLN A 135 7.46 -5.16 -9.23
N GLY A 136 6.70 -4.29 -9.91
CA GLY A 136 5.35 -3.86 -9.51
C GLY A 136 5.31 -3.07 -8.20
N ALA A 137 6.47 -2.67 -7.66
CA ALA A 137 6.63 -1.96 -6.41
C ALA A 137 8.05 -1.34 -6.31
N PRO A 138 8.22 -0.21 -5.60
CA PRO A 138 7.20 0.72 -5.13
C PRO A 138 6.69 1.61 -6.27
N MET A 139 5.36 1.81 -6.36
CA MET A 139 4.75 2.63 -7.43
C MET A 139 4.73 4.14 -7.10
N ALA A 140 4.94 4.51 -5.83
CA ALA A 140 4.90 5.90 -5.38
C ALA A 140 5.97 6.78 -6.04
N VAL A 141 7.07 6.18 -6.54
CA VAL A 141 8.13 6.88 -7.28
C VAL A 141 7.62 7.72 -8.44
N ILE A 142 6.51 7.31 -9.08
CA ILE A 142 5.90 8.09 -10.17
C ILE A 142 5.40 9.44 -9.62
N ALA A 143 4.75 9.43 -8.46
CA ALA A 143 4.32 10.66 -7.79
C ALA A 143 5.51 11.47 -7.27
N ASP A 144 6.50 10.82 -6.65
CA ASP A 144 7.73 11.48 -6.19
C ASP A 144 8.45 12.21 -7.33
N ARG A 145 8.54 11.58 -8.50
CA ARG A 145 9.15 12.17 -9.70
C ARG A 145 8.33 13.30 -10.30
N ASP A 146 7.03 13.07 -10.49
CA ASP A 146 6.20 13.90 -11.36
C ASP A 146 5.50 15.03 -10.62
N LEU A 147 5.22 14.85 -9.32
CA LEU A 147 4.34 15.73 -8.54
C LEU A 147 5.07 16.49 -7.43
N PHE A 148 6.20 15.97 -6.95
CA PHE A 148 6.94 16.54 -5.83
C PHE A 148 8.38 16.87 -6.25
N GLU A 149 8.71 18.14 -6.38
CA GLU A 149 10.08 18.56 -6.73
C GLU A 149 10.83 19.09 -5.49
N GLY A 150 12.17 19.07 -5.55
CA GLY A 150 13.01 19.79 -4.58
C GLY A 150 13.55 18.95 -3.41
N HIS A 151 13.47 17.62 -3.50
CA HIS A 151 14.09 16.73 -2.52
C HIS A 151 15.03 15.72 -3.19
N ASP A 152 16.16 15.45 -2.54
CA ASP A 152 17.13 14.47 -3.02
C ASP A 152 16.63 13.03 -2.80
N TYR A 153 15.86 12.81 -1.73
CA TYR A 153 15.33 11.51 -1.33
C TYR A 153 13.90 11.63 -0.80
N TYR A 154 13.08 10.65 -1.15
CA TYR A 154 11.72 10.49 -0.65
C TYR A 154 11.67 9.17 0.12
N LEU A 155 11.21 9.22 1.36
CA LEU A 155 11.17 8.07 2.24
C LEU A 155 9.73 7.84 2.72
N ASN A 156 9.18 6.69 2.38
CA ASN A 156 7.90 6.24 2.90
C ASN A 156 8.13 5.19 3.98
N LEU A 157 7.63 5.47 5.19
CA LEU A 157 7.76 4.62 6.37
C LEU A 157 6.45 3.88 6.65
N GLY A 158 6.04 3.03 5.70
CA GLY A 158 4.84 2.19 5.83
C GLY A 158 5.11 0.92 6.64
N GLY A 159 4.33 -0.14 6.35
CA GLY A 159 4.64 -1.49 6.86
C GLY A 159 6.03 -1.97 6.44
N ILE A 160 6.39 -1.66 5.19
CA ILE A 160 7.73 -1.77 4.60
C ILE A 160 8.21 -0.35 4.29
N ALA A 161 9.44 -0.03 4.68
CA ALA A 161 10.06 1.24 4.31
C ALA A 161 10.58 1.19 2.88
N ASN A 162 10.30 2.22 2.08
CA ASN A 162 10.79 2.33 0.71
C ASN A 162 11.35 3.73 0.47
N ILE A 163 12.31 3.79 -0.45
CA ILE A 163 13.01 5.02 -0.83
C ILE A 163 12.84 5.25 -2.33
N SER A 164 12.77 6.51 -2.73
CA SER A 164 13.01 6.93 -4.11
C SER A 164 13.96 8.12 -4.17
N TYR A 165 14.78 8.20 -5.23
CA TYR A 165 15.71 9.30 -5.49
C TYR A 165 16.12 9.38 -6.95
N LEU A 166 16.65 10.54 -7.35
CA LEU A 166 17.19 10.80 -8.67
C LEU A 166 18.72 10.78 -8.63
N GLU A 167 19.34 9.90 -9.43
CA GLU A 167 20.79 9.85 -9.61
C GLU A 167 21.13 9.72 -11.10
N ASN A 168 21.99 10.59 -11.63
CA ASN A 168 22.39 10.59 -13.04
C ASN A 168 21.20 10.57 -14.03
N ASP A 169 20.18 11.39 -13.77
CA ASP A 169 18.92 11.46 -14.53
C ASP A 169 18.09 10.16 -14.55
N ILE A 170 18.42 9.20 -13.67
CA ILE A 170 17.69 7.94 -13.49
C ILE A 170 17.03 7.94 -12.11
N TRP A 171 15.72 7.66 -12.10
CA TRP A 171 15.01 7.45 -10.85
C TRP A 171 15.24 6.03 -10.33
N HIS A 172 15.65 5.95 -9.08
CA HIS A 172 15.82 4.72 -8.34
C HIS A 172 14.72 4.63 -7.30
N ALA A 173 14.07 3.48 -7.19
CA ALA A 173 13.16 3.20 -6.10
C ALA A 173 13.16 1.71 -5.74
N PHE A 174 13.11 1.42 -4.45
CA PHE A 174 13.14 0.06 -3.92
C PHE A 174 12.74 0.02 -2.45
N ASP A 175 12.37 -1.16 -1.97
CA ASP A 175 12.12 -1.40 -0.55
C ASP A 175 13.45 -1.53 0.21
N LEU A 176 13.55 -0.81 1.33
CA LEU A 176 14.73 -0.79 2.19
C LEU A 176 14.73 -1.99 3.13
N ILE A 177 13.71 -2.05 3.97
CA ILE A 177 13.54 -3.00 5.08
C ILE A 177 12.06 -3.06 5.50
N PRO A 178 11.64 -4.12 6.20
CA PRO A 178 10.43 -4.06 7.01
C PRO A 178 10.53 -2.91 8.02
N PHE A 179 9.40 -2.26 8.30
CA PHE A 179 9.34 -1.13 9.21
C PHE A 179 8.18 -1.28 10.19
N ASN A 180 7.07 -0.55 10.01
CA ASN A 180 5.97 -0.56 10.97
C ASN A 180 5.30 -1.94 11.09
N GLN A 181 5.37 -2.82 10.09
CA GLN A 181 4.77 -4.15 10.19
C GLN A 181 5.41 -4.98 11.31
N VAL A 182 6.73 -4.89 11.49
CA VAL A 182 7.45 -5.59 12.57
C VAL A 182 7.15 -4.93 13.91
N SER A 183 7.24 -3.59 13.98
CA SER A 183 6.94 -2.84 15.21
C SER A 183 5.51 -3.10 15.72
N ASN A 184 4.53 -3.02 14.82
CA ASN A 184 3.11 -3.22 15.14
C ASN A 184 2.83 -4.65 15.60
N TYR A 185 3.51 -5.65 15.04
CA TYR A 185 3.38 -7.03 15.52
C TYR A 185 3.78 -7.15 17.00
N PHE A 186 4.92 -6.58 17.38
CA PHE A 186 5.39 -6.62 18.77
C PHE A 186 4.55 -5.74 19.70
N ALA A 187 4.09 -4.56 19.25
CA ALA A 187 3.12 -3.76 19.99
C ALA A 187 1.80 -4.53 20.24
N GLY A 188 1.38 -5.33 19.28
CA GLY A 188 0.20 -6.21 19.38
C GLY A 188 0.29 -7.22 20.51
N LYS A 189 1.50 -7.69 20.87
CA LYS A 189 1.69 -8.55 22.07
C LYS A 189 1.38 -7.83 23.38
N SER A 190 1.41 -6.50 23.38
CA SER A 190 1.00 -5.64 24.50
C SER A 190 -0.44 -5.14 24.36
N GLY A 191 -1.21 -5.66 23.40
CA GLY A 191 -2.60 -5.28 23.15
C GLY A 191 -2.77 -3.92 22.46
N LEU A 192 -1.73 -3.43 21.78
CA LEU A 192 -1.72 -2.16 21.05
C LEU A 192 -1.65 -2.40 19.55
N ASP A 193 -2.36 -1.61 18.75
CA ASP A 193 -2.34 -1.75 17.29
C ASP A 193 -0.98 -1.33 16.68
N TYR A 194 -0.31 -0.36 17.30
CA TYR A 194 1.02 0.13 16.93
C TYR A 194 1.70 0.83 18.11
N ASP A 195 3.01 1.05 18.00
CA ASP A 195 3.77 1.86 18.96
C ASP A 195 3.59 3.36 18.68
N ARG A 196 2.59 3.95 19.30
CA ARG A 196 2.27 5.37 19.13
C ARG A 196 3.44 6.25 19.53
N ASP A 197 3.89 7.09 18.61
CA ASP A 197 4.99 8.05 18.79
C ASP A 197 6.31 7.40 19.29
N GLY A 198 6.48 6.09 19.09
CA GLY A 198 7.63 5.33 19.57
C GLY A 198 7.72 5.22 21.10
N LEU A 199 6.61 5.35 21.82
CA LEU A 199 6.61 5.39 23.29
C LEU A 199 7.10 4.08 23.91
N LEU A 200 6.68 2.91 23.39
CA LEU A 200 7.17 1.60 23.86
C LEU A 200 8.66 1.45 23.55
N ALA A 201 9.07 1.75 22.32
CA ALA A 201 10.46 1.61 21.89
C ALA A 201 11.41 2.50 22.71
N ARG A 202 10.98 3.71 23.08
CA ARG A 202 11.78 4.66 23.87
C ARG A 202 12.01 4.24 25.31
N GLU A 203 11.13 3.44 25.89
CA GLU A 203 11.31 2.87 27.23
C GLU A 203 12.19 1.60 27.21
N GLY A 204 12.37 1.01 26.03
CA GLY A 204 13.15 -0.20 25.84
C GLY A 204 14.67 0.01 25.94
N ILE A 205 15.38 -1.11 26.07
CA ILE A 205 16.84 -1.18 25.97
C ILE A 205 17.17 -2.03 24.75
N ILE A 206 18.08 -1.55 23.89
CA ILE A 206 18.49 -2.26 22.68
C ILE A 206 19.04 -3.65 23.06
N ASN A 207 18.45 -4.70 22.49
CA ASN A 207 18.99 -6.04 22.55
C ASN A 207 20.00 -6.22 21.39
N ASN A 208 21.30 -6.10 21.70
CA ASN A 208 22.35 -6.18 20.68
C ASN A 208 22.34 -7.49 19.89
N LYS A 209 21.94 -8.63 20.49
CA LYS A 209 21.87 -9.90 19.75
C LYS A 209 20.79 -9.87 18.66
N MET A 210 19.64 -9.27 18.95
CA MET A 210 18.57 -9.11 17.96
C MET A 210 18.95 -8.07 16.90
N LEU A 211 19.61 -6.98 17.31
CA LEU A 211 20.13 -5.99 16.37
C LEU A 211 21.15 -6.59 15.39
N ASP A 212 22.09 -7.40 15.90
CA ASP A 212 23.08 -8.09 15.07
C ASP A 212 22.41 -9.07 14.10
N PHE A 213 21.37 -9.79 14.54
CA PHE A 213 20.56 -10.65 13.66
C PHE A 213 19.93 -9.85 12.52
N CYS A 214 19.25 -8.73 12.82
CA CYS A 214 18.63 -7.88 11.81
C CYS A 214 19.67 -7.28 10.84
N ASN A 215 20.82 -6.84 11.36
CA ASN A 215 21.90 -6.26 10.55
C ASN A 215 22.60 -7.29 9.65
N ALA A 216 22.53 -8.58 9.99
CA ALA A 216 23.09 -9.66 9.19
C ALA A 216 22.11 -10.18 8.11
N HIS A 217 20.90 -9.62 8.01
CA HIS A 217 19.87 -10.14 7.11
C HIS A 217 20.30 -10.03 5.62
N PRO A 218 20.26 -11.12 4.83
CA PRO A 218 20.76 -11.14 3.45
C PRO A 218 20.14 -10.07 2.54
N TYR A 219 18.86 -9.74 2.75
CA TYR A 219 18.13 -8.72 2.01
C TYR A 219 18.84 -7.36 1.97
N LEU A 220 19.55 -6.98 3.04
CA LEU A 220 20.26 -5.71 3.14
C LEU A 220 21.37 -5.58 2.09
N THR A 221 21.93 -6.70 1.63
CA THR A 221 23.03 -6.75 0.65
C THR A 221 22.55 -6.85 -0.80
N ILE A 222 21.26 -7.10 -1.04
CA ILE A 222 20.68 -7.14 -2.37
C ILE A 222 20.71 -5.73 -2.97
N LYS A 223 21.20 -5.62 -4.21
CA LYS A 223 21.21 -4.37 -4.98
C LYS A 223 19.82 -4.08 -5.54
N ALA A 224 19.48 -2.81 -5.65
CA ALA A 224 18.27 -2.37 -6.35
C ALA A 224 18.29 -2.78 -7.84
N PRO A 225 17.14 -2.99 -8.49
CA PRO A 225 15.77 -2.92 -7.92
C PRO A 225 15.46 -4.15 -7.05
N LYS A 226 14.74 -3.93 -5.95
CA LYS A 226 14.25 -4.98 -5.04
C LYS A 226 12.97 -4.54 -4.34
N SER A 227 12.08 -5.47 -4.06
CA SER A 227 10.89 -5.27 -3.22
C SER A 227 10.82 -6.34 -2.13
N LEU A 228 9.93 -6.15 -1.16
CA LEU A 228 9.58 -7.10 -0.10
C LEU A 228 8.10 -7.44 -0.22
N ASP A 229 7.75 -8.69 0.05
CA ASP A 229 6.36 -9.10 0.25
C ASP A 229 6.05 -9.34 1.74
N ASN A 230 4.76 -9.24 2.10
CA ASN A 230 4.33 -9.37 3.50
C ASN A 230 4.62 -10.74 4.10
N THR A 231 4.69 -11.81 3.29
CA THR A 231 4.99 -13.17 3.74
C THR A 231 6.48 -13.30 4.04
N GLN A 232 7.34 -12.73 3.19
CA GLN A 232 8.77 -12.62 3.47
C GLN A 232 9.03 -11.84 4.76
N VAL A 233 8.36 -10.70 4.98
CA VAL A 233 8.47 -9.97 6.25
C VAL A 233 8.11 -10.85 7.46
N LYS A 234 7.00 -11.60 7.37
CA LYS A 234 6.58 -12.50 8.46
C LYS A 234 7.61 -13.59 8.73
N ASN A 235 8.05 -14.29 7.69
CA ASN A 235 8.88 -15.48 7.81
C ASN A 235 10.33 -15.17 8.16
N ASP A 236 10.89 -14.11 7.58
CA ASP A 236 12.33 -13.84 7.65
C ASP A 236 12.68 -12.83 8.74
N TRP A 237 11.70 -12.04 9.21
CA TRP A 237 11.92 -10.99 10.21
C TRP A 237 11.07 -11.18 11.47
N ILE A 238 9.75 -11.35 11.34
CA ILE A 238 8.88 -11.41 12.53
C ILE A 238 9.07 -12.70 13.31
N TYR A 239 8.85 -13.87 12.70
CA TYR A 239 8.93 -15.15 13.41
C TYR A 239 10.31 -15.47 13.99
N PRO A 240 11.44 -15.08 13.37
CA PRO A 240 12.76 -15.26 13.97
C PRO A 240 13.02 -14.36 15.19
N LEU A 241 12.28 -13.26 15.34
CA LEU A 241 12.39 -12.30 16.44
C LEU A 241 11.36 -12.56 17.58
N ASP A 242 10.30 -13.32 17.31
CA ASP A 242 9.18 -13.63 18.22
C ASP A 242 9.58 -14.57 19.38
#